data_AF-A0A8H3QXQ4-F1
#
_entry.id   AF-A0A8H3QXQ4-F1
#
_cell.length_a   1.000
_cell.length_b   1.000
_cell.length_c   1.000
_cell.angle_alpha   90.00
_cell.angle_beta   90.00
_cell.angle_gamma   90.00
#
_symmetry.space_group_name_H-M   'P 1'
#
loop_
_entity.id
_entity.type
_entity.pdbx_description
1 polymer ?
#
loop_
_entity_poly.entity_id
_entity_poly.type
_entity_poly.pdbx_seq_one_letter_code
_entity_poly.pdbx_strand_id
1 'polypeptide(L)'
;MRSRQKSWRRFNNLIPEKGTSSLRENLKTYYKDTQNTSRNENKFTLIKKDNIPQDPLLGLKQLQIWVKLDNAEEVFSKIFQVAELQWLLWAFGDNVKNKRKKVLIPLIFDHLKKGTQFCEEAISKGQMFVS
;
A
#
# COMPACT_ATOMS: atom_id res chain seq x y z
N MET A 1 5.15 -24.11 73.43
CA MET A 1 5.52 -22.69 73.17
C MET A 1 6.12 -22.55 71.76
N ARG A 2 5.58 -21.59 70.99
CA ARG A 2 6.10 -20.85 69.81
C ARG A 2 6.63 -21.58 68.55
N SER A 3 5.74 -21.64 67.55
CA SER A 3 5.81 -21.07 66.18
C SER A 3 7.16 -20.96 65.45
N ARG A 4 7.22 -21.47 64.20
CA ARG A 4 7.76 -20.75 63.02
C ARG A 4 7.06 -21.17 61.72
N GLN A 5 5.89 -20.59 61.45
CA GLN A 5 5.30 -20.56 60.10
C GLN A 5 6.18 -19.68 59.20
N LYS A 6 7.11 -20.28 58.44
CA LYS A 6 7.99 -19.53 57.53
C LYS A 6 7.25 -19.20 56.22
N SER A 7 6.82 -17.94 56.19
CA SER A 7 6.35 -17.12 55.07
C SER A 7 6.46 -17.69 53.65
N TRP A 8 5.29 -18.01 53.08
CA TRP A 8 5.03 -18.00 51.63
C TRP A 8 5.10 -16.59 50.99
N ARG A 9 5.51 -15.56 51.76
CA ARG A 9 5.52 -14.15 51.31
C ARG A 9 6.69 -13.76 50.40
N ARG A 10 7.64 -14.67 50.12
CA ARG A 10 8.85 -14.34 49.32
C ARG A 10 8.72 -14.53 47.81
N PHE A 11 7.60 -15.05 47.31
CA PHE A 11 7.39 -15.23 45.86
C PHE A 11 6.55 -14.12 45.19
N ASN A 12 6.07 -13.13 45.95
CA ASN A 12 5.25 -12.05 45.38
C ASN A 12 6.06 -10.87 44.81
N ASN A 13 7.38 -10.84 44.99
CA ASN A 13 8.21 -9.73 44.51
C ASN A 13 8.61 -9.83 43.02
N LEU A 14 8.13 -10.84 42.30
CA LEU A 14 8.37 -11.02 40.86
C LEU A 14 7.13 -10.73 40.00
N ILE A 15 6.01 -10.32 40.61
CA ILE A 15 4.83 -9.88 39.86
C ILE A 15 4.97 -8.37 39.66
N PRO A 16 5.02 -7.87 38.42
CA PRO A 16 5.05 -6.43 38.17
C PRO A 16 3.78 -5.79 38.73
N GLU A 17 3.95 -4.89 39.69
CA GLU A 17 2.89 -4.17 40.40
C GLU A 17 2.29 -3.01 39.58
N LYS A 18 2.15 -3.17 38.26
CA LYS A 18 1.63 -2.11 37.38
C LYS A 18 0.70 -2.64 36.30
N GLY A 19 -0.60 -2.38 36.48
CA GLY A 19 -1.64 -2.43 35.46
C GLY A 19 -2.17 -3.82 35.15
N THR A 20 -3.20 -4.24 35.89
CA THR A 20 -3.95 -5.48 35.60
C THR A 20 -4.85 -5.30 34.37
N SER A 21 -4.28 -5.14 33.17
CA SER A 21 -4.98 -5.60 31.97
C SER A 21 -4.83 -7.11 31.92
N SER A 22 -5.94 -7.85 31.98
CA SER A 22 -5.88 -9.31 31.94
C SER A 22 -5.13 -9.76 30.69
N LEU A 23 -4.43 -10.91 30.73
CA LEU A 23 -3.78 -11.49 29.56
C LEU A 23 -4.74 -11.58 28.35
N ARG A 24 -6.03 -11.81 28.61
CA ARG A 24 -7.09 -11.80 27.59
C ARG A 24 -7.38 -10.41 27.01
N GLU A 25 -7.25 -9.36 27.81
CA GLU A 25 -7.45 -7.97 27.41
C GLU A 25 -6.27 -7.46 26.58
N ASN A 26 -5.03 -7.73 26.99
CA ASN A 26 -3.82 -7.40 26.22
C ASN A 26 -3.75 -8.16 24.88
N LEU A 27 -4.19 -9.42 24.84
CA LEU A 27 -4.28 -10.15 23.58
C LEU A 27 -5.38 -9.57 22.67
N LYS A 28 -6.50 -9.11 23.22
CA LYS A 28 -7.55 -8.44 22.45
C LYS A 28 -7.12 -7.09 21.90
N THR A 29 -6.35 -6.29 22.65
CA THR A 29 -5.81 -5.02 22.15
C THR A 29 -4.78 -5.27 21.06
N TYR A 30 -3.85 -6.21 21.26
CA TYR A 30 -2.88 -6.59 20.23
C TYR A 30 -3.54 -7.05 18.92
N TYR A 31 -4.56 -7.90 18.99
CA TYR A 31 -5.33 -8.31 17.81
C TYR A 31 -6.13 -7.16 17.17
N LYS A 32 -6.62 -6.19 17.95
CA LYS A 32 -7.34 -5.02 17.42
C LYS A 32 -6.40 -4.01 16.76
N ASP A 33 -5.24 -3.75 17.34
CA ASP A 33 -4.23 -2.85 16.77
C ASP A 33 -3.66 -3.42 15.48
N THR A 34 -3.33 -4.70 15.46
CA THR A 34 -2.89 -5.38 14.23
C THR A 34 -3.99 -5.42 13.16
N GLN A 35 -5.28 -5.54 13.51
CA GLN A 35 -6.37 -5.50 12.51
C GLN A 35 -6.66 -4.09 11.99
N ASN A 36 -6.54 -3.05 12.82
CA ASN A 36 -6.73 -1.66 12.39
C ASN A 36 -5.56 -1.15 11.53
N THR A 37 -4.32 -1.53 11.84
CA THR A 37 -3.14 -1.19 11.04
C THR A 37 -3.03 -2.06 9.78
N SER A 38 -3.29 -3.38 9.86
CA SER A 38 -3.01 -4.28 8.73
C SER A 38 -4.05 -4.31 7.62
N ARG A 39 -5.32 -3.96 7.89
CA ARG A 39 -6.38 -4.25 6.91
C ARG A 39 -6.39 -3.29 5.72
N ASN A 40 -5.88 -2.07 5.88
CA ASN A 40 -5.88 -1.07 4.81
C ASN A 40 -4.47 -0.52 4.50
N GLU A 41 -3.57 -0.44 5.48
CA GLU A 41 -2.23 0.14 5.25
C GLU A 41 -1.29 -0.88 4.60
N ASN A 42 -1.39 -2.18 4.92
CA ASN A 42 -0.46 -3.20 4.40
C ASN A 42 -0.63 -3.51 2.91
N LYS A 43 -1.83 -3.36 2.34
CA LYS A 43 -2.06 -3.55 0.89
C LYS A 43 -1.48 -2.40 0.07
N PHE A 44 -1.55 -1.17 0.58
CA PHE A 44 -1.08 0.03 -0.13
C PHE A 44 0.37 0.42 0.19
N THR A 45 0.92 -0.01 1.33
CA THR A 45 2.35 0.17 1.66
C THR A 45 3.28 -0.59 0.71
N LEU A 46 2.77 -1.62 0.00
CA LEU A 46 3.48 -2.32 -1.09
C LEU A 46 3.45 -1.55 -2.41
N ILE A 47 2.48 -0.67 -2.62
CA ILE A 47 2.34 0.14 -3.83
C ILE A 47 3.12 1.44 -3.61
N LYS A 48 4.44 1.35 -3.79
CA LYS A 48 5.32 2.53 -3.79
C LYS A 48 5.67 2.90 -5.23
N LYS A 49 5.76 4.20 -5.51
CA LYS A 49 6.20 4.72 -6.80
C LYS A 49 7.60 4.19 -7.18
N ASP A 50 8.46 4.03 -6.17
CA ASP A 50 9.83 3.49 -6.31
C ASP A 50 9.85 2.03 -6.78
N ASN A 51 8.72 1.31 -6.66
CA ASN A 51 8.60 -0.08 -7.10
C ASN A 51 8.22 -0.19 -8.59
N ILE A 52 8.04 0.92 -9.30
CA ILE A 52 7.80 0.90 -10.74
C ILE A 52 9.16 0.89 -11.44
N PRO A 53 9.49 -0.17 -12.20
CA PRO A 53 10.72 -0.21 -12.97
C PRO A 53 10.79 0.97 -13.94
N GLN A 54 12.00 1.51 -14.15
CA GLN A 54 12.22 2.55 -15.17
C GLN A 54 11.97 2.03 -16.59
N ASP A 55 12.16 0.72 -16.79
CA ASP A 55 11.85 0.02 -18.03
C ASP A 55 10.33 0.12 -18.34
N PRO A 56 9.95 0.67 -19.51
CA PRO A 56 8.55 0.85 -19.90
C PRO A 56 7.74 -0.45 -19.93
N LEU A 57 8.32 -1.57 -20.35
CA LEU A 57 7.62 -2.85 -20.47
C LEU A 57 7.37 -3.47 -19.09
N LEU A 58 8.35 -3.37 -18.19
CA LEU A 58 8.22 -3.86 -16.82
C LEU A 58 7.29 -2.96 -16.01
N GLY A 59 7.37 -1.64 -16.22
CA GLY A 59 6.45 -0.67 -15.64
C GLY A 59 5.01 -0.91 -16.06
N LEU A 60 4.74 -1.17 -17.34
CA LEU A 60 3.40 -1.53 -17.83
C LEU A 60 2.84 -2.75 -17.10
N LYS A 61 3.62 -3.84 -17.01
CA LYS A 61 3.21 -5.07 -16.32
C LYS A 61 2.86 -4.80 -14.86
N GLN A 62 3.65 -3.97 -14.19
CA GLN A 62 3.40 -3.56 -12.80
C GLN A 62 2.07 -2.79 -12.68
N LEU A 63 1.82 -1.83 -13.57
CA LEU A 63 0.57 -1.06 -13.59
C LEU A 63 -0.65 -1.97 -13.85
N GLN A 64 -0.54 -2.95 -14.75
CA GLN A 64 -1.59 -3.93 -15.01
C GLN A 64 -1.90 -4.80 -13.78
N ILE A 65 -0.87 -5.16 -12.99
CA ILE A 65 -1.06 -5.86 -11.72
C ILE A 65 -1.81 -4.97 -10.72
N TRP A 66 -1.45 -3.69 -10.63
CA TRP A 66 -2.09 -2.76 -9.71
C TRP A 66 -3.56 -2.52 -10.03
N VAL A 67 -3.93 -2.44 -11.31
CA VAL A 67 -5.34 -2.28 -11.73
C VAL A 67 -6.24 -3.44 -11.29
N LYS A 68 -5.67 -4.63 -11.06
CA LYS A 68 -6.39 -5.80 -10.53
C LYS A 68 -6.63 -5.75 -9.02
N LEU A 69 -6.06 -4.76 -8.30
CA LEU A 69 -6.22 -4.61 -6.86
C LEU A 69 -7.45 -3.77 -6.50
N ASP A 70 -8.08 -4.10 -5.37
CA ASP A 70 -9.17 -3.30 -4.81
C ASP A 70 -8.69 -1.88 -4.45
N ASN A 71 -9.49 -0.86 -4.76
CA ASN A 71 -9.22 0.57 -4.60
C ASN A 71 -8.01 1.13 -5.38
N ALA A 72 -7.58 0.47 -6.45
CA ALA A 72 -6.46 0.95 -7.26
C ALA A 72 -6.64 2.39 -7.77
N GLU A 73 -7.86 2.86 -8.05
CA GLU A 73 -8.10 4.24 -8.51
C GLU A 73 -7.71 5.30 -7.48
N GLU A 74 -8.05 5.10 -6.19
CA GLU A 74 -7.65 6.02 -5.13
C GLU A 74 -6.14 6.05 -4.97
N VAL A 75 -5.49 4.90 -5.09
CA VAL A 75 -4.05 4.76 -4.99
C VAL A 75 -3.35 5.44 -6.15
N PHE A 76 -3.80 5.22 -7.38
CA PHE A 76 -3.29 5.90 -8.56
C PHE A 76 -3.40 7.41 -8.43
N SER A 77 -4.52 7.90 -7.90
CA SER A 77 -4.72 9.34 -7.68
C SER A 77 -3.73 9.93 -6.67
N LYS A 78 -3.35 9.15 -5.64
CA LYS A 78 -2.37 9.54 -4.61
C LYS A 78 -0.93 9.44 -5.10
N ILE A 79 -0.60 8.41 -5.88
CA ILE A 79 0.77 8.11 -6.32
C ILE A 79 1.18 8.95 -7.53
N PHE A 80 0.32 9.06 -8.54
CA PHE A 80 0.68 9.69 -9.82
C PHE A 80 0.28 11.16 -9.87
N GLN A 81 1.15 11.97 -10.44
CA GLN A 81 0.86 13.36 -10.78
C GLN A 81 0.04 13.44 -12.08
N VAL A 82 -0.57 14.61 -12.34
CA VAL A 82 -1.35 14.83 -13.57
C VAL A 82 -0.47 14.64 -14.82
N ALA A 83 0.77 15.12 -14.78
CA ALA A 83 1.72 14.98 -15.88
C ALA A 83 2.05 13.50 -16.19
N GLU A 84 2.17 12.66 -15.16
CA GLU A 84 2.46 11.23 -15.31
C GLU A 84 1.26 10.47 -15.87
N LEU A 85 0.05 10.81 -15.43
CA LEU A 85 -1.18 10.26 -16.00
C LEU A 85 -1.35 10.68 -17.47
N GLN A 86 -0.98 11.92 -17.81
CA GLN A 86 -0.97 12.39 -19.19
C GLN A 86 0.08 11.67 -20.04
N TRP A 87 1.27 11.43 -19.47
CA TRP A 87 2.31 10.64 -20.13
C TRP A 87 1.82 9.21 -20.40
N LEU A 88 1.16 8.57 -19.42
CA LEU A 88 0.61 7.23 -19.59
C LEU A 88 -0.44 7.17 -20.70
N LEU A 89 -1.36 8.14 -20.78
CA LEU A 89 -2.31 8.20 -21.89
C LEU A 89 -1.62 8.44 -23.23
N TRP A 90 -0.65 9.36 -23.28
CA TRP A 90 0.15 9.58 -24.48
C TRP A 90 0.89 8.30 -24.90
N ALA A 91 1.40 7.54 -23.94
CA ALA A 91 2.06 6.26 -24.17
C ALA A 91 1.11 5.18 -24.71
N PHE A 92 -0.20 5.27 -24.46
CA PHE A 92 -1.23 4.45 -25.10
C PHE A 92 -1.68 4.98 -26.47
N GLY A 93 -1.13 6.11 -26.93
CA GLY A 93 -1.52 6.77 -28.19
C GLY A 93 -2.70 7.73 -28.05
N ASP A 94 -3.17 7.98 -26.83
CA ASP A 94 -4.29 8.86 -26.54
C ASP A 94 -3.80 10.28 -26.19
N ASN A 95 -4.12 11.26 -27.03
CA ASN A 95 -3.78 12.66 -26.80
C ASN A 95 -4.91 13.41 -26.08
N VAL A 96 -5.20 13.03 -24.85
CA VAL A 96 -6.25 13.67 -24.06
C VAL A 96 -5.71 14.92 -23.37
N LYS A 97 -6.12 16.11 -23.84
CA LYS A 97 -5.75 17.41 -23.23
C LYS A 97 -6.45 17.70 -21.88
N ASN A 98 -7.09 16.70 -21.28
CA ASN A 98 -7.81 16.86 -20.02
C ASN A 98 -6.84 17.06 -18.85
N LYS A 99 -7.16 18.04 -17.99
CA LYS A 99 -6.32 18.38 -16.81
C LYS A 99 -6.79 17.72 -15.52
N ARG A 100 -7.95 17.04 -15.52
CA ARG A 100 -8.56 16.48 -14.30
C ARG A 100 -8.20 15.00 -14.14
N LYS A 101 -7.56 14.65 -13.01
CA LYS A 101 -7.23 13.25 -12.65
C LYS A 101 -8.44 12.31 -12.73
N LYS A 102 -9.62 12.77 -12.28
CA LYS A 102 -10.88 12.01 -12.31
C LYS A 102 -11.29 11.52 -13.71
N VAL A 103 -10.82 12.19 -14.77
CA VAL A 103 -11.11 11.79 -16.16
C VAL A 103 -9.97 10.90 -16.71
N LEU A 104 -8.72 11.20 -16.35
CA LEU A 104 -7.55 10.47 -16.85
C LEU A 104 -7.48 9.04 -16.28
N ILE A 105 -7.75 8.87 -14.99
CA ILE A 105 -7.66 7.58 -14.29
C ILE A 105 -8.54 6.51 -14.95
N PRO A 106 -9.87 6.70 -15.14
CA PRO A 106 -10.70 5.67 -15.74
C PRO A 106 -10.29 5.32 -17.18
N LEU A 107 -9.81 6.29 -17.96
CA LEU A 107 -9.31 6.03 -19.32
C LEU A 107 -8.06 5.15 -19.32
N ILE A 108 -7.09 5.46 -18.44
CA ILE A 108 -5.88 4.65 -18.26
C ILE A 108 -6.25 3.24 -17.78
N PHE A 109 -7.20 3.14 -16.86
CA PHE A 109 -7.66 1.85 -16.34
C PHE A 109 -8.35 1.01 -17.42
N ASP A 110 -9.10 1.62 -18.32
CA ASP A 110 -9.72 0.92 -19.45
C ASP A 110 -8.66 0.30 -20.37
N HIS A 111 -7.60 1.07 -20.71
CA HIS A 111 -6.45 0.55 -21.47
C HIS A 111 -5.70 -0.56 -20.74
N LEU A 112 -5.43 -0.38 -19.45
CA LEU A 112 -4.74 -1.38 -18.63
C LEU A 112 -5.56 -2.67 -18.47
N LYS A 113 -6.89 -2.57 -18.37
CA LYS A 113 -7.80 -3.73 -18.34
C LYS A 113 -7.86 -4.45 -19.69
N LYS A 114 -7.85 -3.70 -20.79
CA LYS A 114 -7.79 -4.25 -22.16
C LYS A 114 -6.44 -4.90 -22.48
N GLY A 115 -5.41 -4.61 -21.69
CA GLY A 115 -4.06 -5.11 -21.92
C GLY A 115 -3.36 -4.39 -23.07
N THR A 116 -3.77 -3.15 -23.38
CA THR A 116 -3.14 -2.32 -24.40
C THR A 116 -1.65 -2.16 -24.08
N GLN A 117 -0.80 -2.31 -25.10
CA GLN A 117 0.64 -2.08 -24.97
C GLN A 117 0.96 -0.61 -25.21
N PHE A 118 2.11 -0.15 -24.72
CA PHE A 118 2.58 1.18 -25.06
C PHE A 118 2.99 1.27 -26.53
N CYS A 119 2.83 2.45 -27.11
CA CYS A 119 3.28 2.77 -28.45
C CYS A 119 4.82 2.70 -28.53
N GLU A 120 5.34 2.41 -29.73
CA GLU A 120 6.78 2.31 -29.98
C GLU A 120 7.53 3.59 -29.58
N GLU A 121 6.93 4.78 -29.75
CA GLU A 121 7.51 6.05 -29.33
C GLU A 121 7.76 6.11 -27.81
N ALA A 122 6.84 5.59 -27.00
CA ALA A 122 6.98 5.57 -25.55
C ALA A 122 7.99 4.52 -25.09
N ILE A 123 8.05 3.37 -25.75
CA ILE A 123 9.06 2.33 -25.50
C ILE A 123 10.45 2.84 -25.89
N SER A 124 10.57 3.51 -27.04
CA SER A 124 11.81 4.06 -27.57
C SER A 124 12.37 5.19 -26.71
N LYS A 125 11.51 5.97 -26.04
CA LYS A 125 11.95 6.94 -25.01
C LYS A 125 12.64 6.27 -23.81
N GLY A 126 12.43 4.99 -23.57
CA GLY A 126 13.14 4.20 -22.55
C GLY A 126 12.88 4.60 -21.11
N GLN A 127 12.07 5.64 -20.86
CA GLN A 127 11.84 6.20 -19.53
C GLN A 127 10.36 6.60 -19.35
N MET A 128 9.72 6.01 -18.35
CA MET A 128 8.29 6.15 -18.07
C MET A 128 7.90 7.48 -17.42
N PHE A 129 8.80 8.05 -16.62
CA PHE A 129 8.55 9.28 -15.87
C PHE A 129 9.75 10.20 -16.04
N VAL A 130 9.47 11.44 -16.43
CA VAL A 130 10.48 12.51 -16.42
C VAL A 130 10.78 12.77 -14.95
N SER A 131 12.00 12.45 -14.52
CA SER A 131 12.49 12.76 -13.16
C SER A 131 12.68 14.26 -12.99
#